data_AF-A0A7J7T8P9-F1
#
_entry.id   AF-A0A7J7T8P9-F1
#
_cell.length_a   1.000
_cell.length_b   1.000
_cell.length_c   1.000
_cell.angle_alpha   90.00
_cell.angle_beta   90.00
_cell.angle_gamma   90.00
#
_symmetry.space_group_name_H-M   'P 1'
#
loop_
_entity.id
_entity.type
_entity.pdbx_description
1 polymer ?
#
loop_
_entity_poly.entity_id
_entity_poly.type
_entity_poly.pdbx_seq_one_letter_code
_entity_poly.pdbx_strand_id
1 'polypeptide(L)'
;MMAEGARHSFDKKGVIVIGVKDKEKKEVNLERALELAIEAGAEDVNETEDEEEQNIFKFICDASSLHQVRKKLDSLGLCPVSCAQEFIPNTKVRLTDPDLEQAAHLIQALGNHEDVIQVYDNIE
;
A
#
# COMPACT_ATOMS: atom_id res chain seq x y z
N MET A 1 3.74 4.69 25.17
CA MET A 1 4.93 5.50 24.85
C MET A 1 5.51 4.90 23.57
N MET A 2 5.21 5.46 22.40
CA MET A 2 5.75 4.96 21.13
C MET A 2 7.25 5.30 21.10
N ALA A 3 8.11 4.32 20.80
CA ALA A 3 9.55 4.53 20.74
C ALA A 3 9.89 5.63 19.72
N GLU A 4 10.59 6.68 20.14
CA GLU A 4 10.95 7.83 19.29
C GLU A 4 11.79 7.47 18.07
N GLY A 5 12.42 6.29 18.04
CA GLY A 5 13.34 5.88 16.97
C GLY A 5 12.67 5.73 15.59
N ALA A 6 11.64 4.88 15.48
CA ALA A 6 11.01 4.56 14.18
C ALA A 6 9.93 5.57 13.76
N ARG A 7 9.62 6.58 14.60
CA ARG A 7 8.50 7.52 14.38
C ARG A 7 8.63 8.31 13.07
N HIS A 8 9.85 8.54 12.60
CA HIS A 8 10.14 9.27 11.36
C HIS A 8 10.59 8.36 10.20
N SER A 9 10.57 7.04 10.41
CA SER A 9 10.93 6.07 9.38
C SER A 9 9.75 5.68 8.50
N PHE A 10 8.53 6.09 8.88
CA PHE A 10 7.30 5.81 8.15
C PHE A 10 6.50 7.09 7.93
N ASP A 11 6.04 7.28 6.70
CA ASP A 11 5.14 8.35 6.34
C ASP A 11 3.70 7.85 6.27
N LYS A 12 2.79 8.62 6.87
CA LYS A 12 1.36 8.34 6.77
C LYS A 12 0.87 8.77 5.38
N LYS A 13 0.52 7.79 4.55
CA LYS A 13 0.06 8.00 3.17
C LYS A 13 -1.34 7.43 2.96
N GLY A 14 -2.00 7.92 1.93
CA GLY A 14 -3.23 7.33 1.41
C GLY A 14 -2.88 6.25 0.38
N VAL A 15 -3.43 5.06 0.54
CA VAL A 15 -3.23 3.92 -0.36
C VAL A 15 -4.58 3.54 -0.96
N ILE A 16 -4.62 3.47 -2.30
CA ILE A 16 -5.81 3.08 -3.06
C ILE A 16 -5.47 1.82 -3.85
N VAL A 17 -6.19 0.75 -3.56
CA VAL A 17 -5.99 -0.55 -4.23
C VAL A 17 -6.92 -0.65 -5.42
N ILE A 18 -6.36 -1.03 -6.57
CA ILE A 18 -7.05 -1.18 -7.85
C ILE A 18 -6.68 -2.57 -8.40
N GLY A 19 -7.64 -3.34 -8.90
CA GLY A 19 -7.33 -4.59 -9.60
C GLY A 19 -6.76 -4.35 -11.01
N VAL A 20 -6.28 -5.39 -11.67
CA VAL A 20 -5.73 -5.32 -13.05
C VAL A 20 -6.77 -5.08 -14.15
N LYS A 21 -8.03 -4.77 -13.81
CA LYS A 21 -9.09 -4.52 -14.80
C LYS A 21 -9.80 -3.20 -14.54
N ASP A 22 -10.00 -2.45 -15.62
CA ASP A 22 -10.81 -1.24 -15.61
C ASP A 22 -12.33 -1.56 -15.63
N LYS A 23 -13.16 -0.51 -15.62
CA LYS A 23 -14.63 -0.63 -15.70
C LYS A 23 -15.12 -1.28 -17.01
N GLU A 24 -14.34 -1.21 -18.08
CA GLU A 24 -14.62 -1.84 -19.37
C GLU A 24 -14.09 -3.28 -19.45
N LYS A 25 -13.53 -3.82 -18.35
CA LYS A 25 -12.88 -5.13 -18.25
C LYS A 25 -11.63 -5.26 -19.12
N LYS A 26 -11.00 -4.16 -19.50
CA LYS A 26 -9.70 -4.15 -20.18
C LYS A 26 -8.60 -4.29 -19.13
N GLU A 27 -7.52 -4.96 -19.53
CA GLU A 27 -6.35 -5.10 -18.67
C GLU A 27 -5.64 -3.76 -18.48
N VAL A 28 -5.34 -3.45 -17.24
CA VAL A 28 -4.50 -2.32 -16.84
C VAL A 28 -3.12 -2.90 -16.57
N ASN A 29 -2.13 -2.45 -17.31
CA ASN A 29 -0.72 -2.78 -17.06
C ASN A 29 -0.05 -1.66 -16.25
N LEU A 30 1.18 -1.91 -15.81
CA LEU A 30 1.94 -0.95 -15.00
C LEU A 30 2.14 0.40 -15.71
N GLU A 31 2.42 0.40 -17.01
CA GLU A 31 2.58 1.63 -17.80
C GLU A 31 1.32 2.49 -17.73
N ARG A 32 0.15 1.89 -17.99
CA ARG A 32 -1.13 2.59 -17.89
C ARG A 32 -1.44 3.04 -16.47
N ALA A 33 -1.12 2.22 -15.47
CA ALA A 33 -1.31 2.58 -14.07
C ALA A 33 -0.48 3.82 -13.68
N LEU A 34 0.77 3.90 -14.13
CA LEU A 34 1.66 5.05 -13.90
C LEU A 34 1.15 6.34 -14.59
N GLU A 35 0.67 6.24 -15.83
CA GLU A 35 0.04 7.39 -16.51
C GLU A 35 -1.16 7.92 -15.71
N LEU A 36 -2.05 7.02 -15.29
CA LEU A 36 -3.26 7.35 -14.53
C LEU A 36 -2.92 7.91 -13.15
N ALA A 37 -1.82 7.47 -12.53
CA ALA A 37 -1.33 8.00 -11.27
C ALA A 37 -0.98 9.48 -11.38
N ILE A 38 -0.24 9.85 -12.43
CA ILE A 38 0.15 11.24 -12.68
C ILE A 38 -1.10 12.12 -12.86
N GLU A 39 -2.07 11.68 -13.67
CA GLU A 39 -3.33 12.41 -13.89
C GLU A 39 -4.17 12.54 -12.60
N ALA A 40 -4.21 11.46 -11.81
CA ALA A 40 -4.91 11.43 -10.54
C ALA A 40 -4.23 12.28 -9.46
N GLY A 41 -2.93 12.50 -9.56
CA GLY A 41 -2.12 13.13 -8.51
C GLY A 41 -1.70 12.15 -7.41
N ALA A 42 -1.52 10.88 -7.76
CA ALA A 42 -0.81 9.92 -6.93
C ALA A 42 0.71 10.16 -7.06
N GLU A 43 1.43 9.92 -5.96
CA GLU A 43 2.87 10.09 -5.86
C GLU A 43 3.62 8.87 -6.41
N ASP A 44 3.05 7.69 -6.25
CA ASP A 44 3.69 6.43 -6.62
C ASP A 44 2.65 5.33 -6.93
N VAL A 45 3.08 4.29 -7.66
CA VAL A 45 2.30 3.09 -7.95
C VAL A 45 3.15 1.85 -7.69
N ASN A 46 2.66 0.98 -6.82
CA ASN A 46 3.29 -0.31 -6.56
C ASN A 46 2.42 -1.45 -7.09
N GLU A 47 3.03 -2.37 -7.82
CA GLU A 47 2.41 -3.63 -8.23
C GLU A 47 2.69 -4.69 -7.16
N THR A 48 1.65 -5.40 -6.73
CA THR A 48 1.74 -6.43 -5.70
C THR A 48 0.60 -7.44 -5.87
N GLU A 49 0.56 -8.46 -5.02
CA GLU A 49 -0.48 -9.49 -5.03
C GLU A 49 -1.37 -9.32 -3.78
N ASP A 50 -2.66 -9.63 -3.91
CA ASP A 50 -3.56 -9.70 -2.78
C ASP A 50 -3.52 -11.09 -2.09
N GLU A 51 -4.39 -11.30 -1.09
CA GLU A 51 -4.48 -12.56 -0.35
C GLU A 51 -4.87 -13.76 -1.23
N GLU A 52 -5.43 -13.52 -2.43
CA GLU A 52 -5.82 -14.54 -3.41
C GLU A 52 -4.77 -14.71 -4.54
N GLU A 53 -3.55 -14.18 -4.35
CA GLU A 53 -2.48 -14.18 -5.37
C GLU A 53 -2.87 -13.45 -6.67
N GLN A 54 -3.80 -12.50 -6.60
CA GLN A 54 -4.19 -11.69 -7.75
C GLN A 54 -3.37 -10.41 -7.80
N ASN A 55 -2.83 -10.09 -8.98
CA ASN A 55 -2.15 -8.82 -9.21
C ASN A 55 -3.08 -7.64 -8.94
N ILE A 56 -2.56 -6.68 -8.18
CA ILE A 56 -3.21 -5.43 -7.82
C ILE A 56 -2.20 -4.27 -7.91
N PHE A 57 -2.72 -3.08 -8.17
CA PHE A 57 -1.97 -1.84 -8.10
C PHE A 57 -2.34 -1.05 -6.86
N LYS A 58 -1.32 -0.61 -6.12
CA LYS A 58 -1.43 0.29 -4.97
C LYS A 58 -0.98 1.68 -5.39
N PHE A 59 -1.94 2.58 -5.56
CA PHE A 59 -1.69 4.00 -5.80
C PHE A 59 -1.46 4.71 -4.47
N ILE A 60 -0.28 5.29 -4.28
CA ILE A 60 0.14 5.97 -3.06
C ILE A 60 0.01 7.47 -3.28
N CYS A 61 -0.51 8.18 -2.29
CA CYS A 61 -0.63 9.64 -2.30
C CYS A 61 -0.55 10.20 -0.88
N ASP A 62 -0.45 11.53 -0.76
CA ASP A 62 -0.61 12.18 0.53
C ASP A 62 -1.94 11.82 1.19
N ALA A 63 -1.90 11.55 2.50
CA ALA A 63 -3.07 11.12 3.27
C ALA A 63 -4.23 12.15 3.24
N SER A 64 -3.93 13.43 2.99
CA SER A 64 -4.90 14.51 2.79
C SER A 64 -5.57 14.49 1.41
N SER A 65 -4.89 13.95 0.40
CA SER A 65 -5.33 13.89 -1.00
C SER A 65 -6.11 12.61 -1.34
N LEU A 66 -6.13 11.63 -0.43
CA LEU A 66 -6.73 10.30 -0.61
C LEU A 66 -8.12 10.32 -1.26
N HIS A 67 -9.03 11.18 -0.77
CA HIS A 67 -10.39 11.28 -1.30
C HIS A 67 -10.42 11.84 -2.73
N GLN A 68 -9.57 12.82 -3.03
CA GLN A 68 -9.49 13.43 -4.35
C GLN A 68 -8.91 12.45 -5.37
N VAL A 69 -7.82 11.78 -5.02
CA VAL A 69 -7.14 10.81 -5.89
C VAL A 69 -8.06 9.63 -6.18
N ARG A 70 -8.74 9.07 -5.17
CA ARG A 70 -9.72 7.99 -5.35
C ARG A 70 -10.81 8.36 -6.36
N LYS A 71 -11.40 9.55 -6.22
CA LYS A 71 -12.44 10.03 -7.13
C LYS A 71 -11.95 10.23 -8.56
N LYS A 72 -10.72 10.74 -8.71
CA LYS A 72 -10.11 10.90 -10.03
C LYS A 72 -9.84 9.55 -10.68
N LEU A 73 -9.24 8.59 -9.99
CA LEU A 73 -9.01 7.23 -10.52
C LEU A 73 -10.33 6.56 -10.95
N ASP A 74 -11.39 6.70 -10.16
CA ASP A 74 -12.72 6.21 -10.50
C ASP A 74 -13.30 6.89 -11.76
N SER A 75 -13.05 8.20 -11.92
CA SER A 75 -13.48 8.99 -13.09
C SER A 75 -12.66 8.66 -14.34
N LEU A 76 -11.42 8.22 -14.17
CA LEU A 76 -10.51 7.76 -15.23
C LEU A 76 -10.77 6.32 -15.65
N GLY A 77 -11.80 5.67 -15.10
CA GLY A 77 -12.25 4.35 -15.52
C GLY A 77 -11.72 3.19 -14.69
N LEU A 78 -10.90 3.44 -13.65
CA LEU A 78 -10.45 2.38 -12.74
C LEU A 78 -11.52 2.00 -11.72
N CYS A 79 -11.35 0.83 -11.11
CA CYS A 79 -12.23 0.30 -10.08
C CYS A 79 -11.51 0.21 -8.73
N PRO A 80 -11.58 1.24 -7.85
CA PRO A 80 -11.02 1.17 -6.50
C PRO A 80 -11.67 0.06 -5.68
N VAL A 81 -10.86 -0.94 -5.30
CA VAL A 81 -11.25 -2.06 -4.43
C VAL A 81 -11.27 -1.60 -2.98
N SER A 82 -10.20 -0.91 -2.56
CA SER A 82 -10.07 -0.39 -1.20
C SER A 82 -9.32 0.93 -1.19
N CYS A 83 -9.44 1.63 -0.06
CA CYS A 83 -8.88 2.96 0.13
C CYS A 83 -8.65 3.17 1.63
N ALA A 84 -7.39 3.22 2.06
CA ALA A 84 -7.01 3.31 3.46
C ALA A 84 -5.89 4.32 3.67
N GLN A 85 -5.69 4.71 4.93
CA GLN A 85 -4.46 5.40 5.34
C GLN A 85 -3.51 4.37 5.89
N GLU A 86 -2.31 4.30 5.34
CA GLU A 86 -1.29 3.34 5.71
C GLU A 86 0.02 4.06 6.07
N PHE A 87 0.90 3.36 6.77
CA PHE A 87 2.25 3.84 7.08
C PHE A 87 3.23 3.20 6.10
N ILE A 88 3.81 4.02 5.22
CA ILE A 88 4.75 3.56 4.19
C ILE A 88 6.17 3.81 4.70
N PRO A 89 7.05 2.79 4.69
CA PRO A 89 8.42 2.96 5.14
C PRO A 89 9.23 3.80 4.14
N ASN A 90 10.04 4.72 4.66
CA ASN A 90 10.93 5.57 3.86
C ASN A 90 12.11 4.78 3.30
N THR A 91 12.46 3.66 3.94
CA THR A 91 13.55 2.77 3.51
C THR A 91 13.26 1.35 3.94
N LYS A 92 13.39 0.39 3.01
CA LYS A 92 13.27 -1.04 3.31
C LYS A 92 14.61 -1.64 3.71
N VAL A 93 14.57 -2.73 4.47
CA VAL A 93 15.74 -3.48 4.92
C VAL A 93 15.60 -4.96 4.55
N ARG A 94 16.69 -5.53 4.03
CA ARG A 94 16.79 -6.98 3.81
C ARG A 94 17.28 -7.64 5.07
N LEU A 95 16.60 -8.70 5.47
CA LEU A 95 16.97 -9.53 6.60
C LEU A 95 17.55 -10.86 6.11
N THR A 96 18.32 -11.52 6.98
CA THR A 96 18.75 -12.89 6.73
C THR A 96 17.61 -13.86 7.01
N ASP A 97 17.61 -15.06 6.43
CA ASP A 97 16.58 -16.09 6.68
C ASP A 97 16.23 -16.30 8.18
N PRO A 98 17.20 -16.45 9.10
CA PRO A 98 16.87 -16.61 10.52
C PRO A 98 16.28 -15.35 11.16
N ASP A 99 16.64 -14.16 10.68
CA ASP A 99 16.07 -12.90 11.18
C ASP A 99 14.66 -12.68 10.61
N LEU A 100 14.41 -13.10 9.36
CA LEU A 100 13.09 -13.11 8.72
C LEU A 100 12.11 -13.97 9.50
N GLU A 101 12.51 -15.19 9.88
CA GLU A 101 11.66 -16.10 10.66
C GLU A 101 11.30 -15.48 12.03
N GLN A 102 12.28 -14.89 12.71
CA GLN A 102 12.06 -14.21 13.98
C GLN A 102 11.14 -12.98 13.84
N ALA A 103 11.35 -12.17 12.79
CA ALA A 103 10.53 -11.01 12.51
C ALA A 103 9.09 -11.41 12.18
N ALA A 104 8.89 -12.43 11.35
CA ALA A 104 7.57 -12.97 11.03
C ALA A 104 6.82 -13.45 12.28
N HIS A 105 7.51 -14.18 13.16
CA HIS A 105 6.93 -14.62 14.43
C HIS A 105 6.53 -13.44 15.33
N LEU A 106 7.35 -12.39 15.38
CA LEU A 106 7.03 -11.17 16.12
C LEU A 106 5.82 -10.43 15.54
N ILE A 107 5.78 -10.25 14.22
CA ILE A 107 4.67 -9.60 13.51
C ILE A 107 3.36 -10.36 13.77
N GLN A 108 3.39 -11.68 13.66
CA GLN A 108 2.24 -12.54 13.96
C GLN A 108 1.80 -12.43 15.42
N ALA A 109 2.74 -12.45 16.37
CA ALA A 109 2.43 -12.32 17.79
C ALA A 109 1.77 -10.97 18.12
N LEU A 110 2.23 -9.88 17.49
CA LEU A 110 1.64 -8.55 17.64
C LEU A 110 0.24 -8.49 16.99
N GLY A 111 0.08 -9.02 15.78
CA GLY A 111 -1.20 -9.02 15.07
C GLY A 111 -2.31 -9.82 15.76
N ASN A 112 -1.94 -10.81 16.59
CA ASN A 112 -2.89 -11.61 17.37
C ASN A 112 -3.40 -10.91 18.64
N HIS A 113 -2.86 -9.75 19.00
CA HIS A 113 -3.25 -9.02 20.21
C HIS A 113 -4.52 -8.19 19.94
N GLU A 114 -5.50 -8.24 20.85
CA GLU A 114 -6.83 -7.63 20.65
C GLU A 114 -6.81 -6.11 20.45
N ASP A 115 -5.87 -5.41 21.08
CA ASP A 115 -5.69 -3.96 20.95
C ASP A 115 -4.92 -3.53 19.68
N VAL A 116 -4.38 -4.48 18.90
CA VAL A 116 -3.59 -4.18 17.70
C VAL A 116 -4.50 -4.17 16.48
N ILE A 117 -4.54 -3.01 15.80
CA ILE A 117 -5.35 -2.82 14.59
C ILE A 117 -4.59 -3.28 13.35
N GLN A 118 -3.33 -2.88 13.22
CA GLN A 118 -2.48 -3.20 12.09
C GLN A 118 -1.00 -3.09 12.47
N VAL A 119 -0.18 -3.99 11.93
CA VAL A 119 1.28 -3.99 12.07
C VAL A 119 1.87 -3.54 10.73
N TYR A 120 2.83 -2.63 10.78
CA TYR A 120 3.60 -2.19 9.62
C TYR A 120 5.08 -2.42 9.91
N ASP A 121 5.80 -2.88 8.90
CA ASP A 121 7.24 -3.10 8.94
C ASP A 121 7.90 -2.52 7.68
N ASN A 122 9.23 -2.52 7.68
CA ASN A 122 10.03 -2.07 6.56
C ASN A 122 10.91 -3.20 6.01
N ILE A 123 10.49 -4.45 6.13
CA ILE A 123 11.22 -5.60 5.61
C ILE A 123 10.95 -5.68 4.10
N GLU A 124 11.97 -6.04 3.31
CA GLU A 124 11.86 -6.25 1.85
C GLU A 124 11.39 -7.66 1.50
#